data_AF-A9AZI0-F1
#
_entry.id   AF-A9AZI0-F1
#
_cell.length_a   1.000
_cell.length_b   1.000
_cell.length_c   1.000
_cell.angle_alpha   90.00
_cell.angle_beta   90.00
_cell.angle_gamma   90.00
#
_symmetry.space_group_name_H-M   'P 1'
#
loop_
_entity.id
_entity.type
_entity.pdbx_description
1 polymer ?
#
loop_
_entity_poly.entity_id
_entity_poly.type
_entity_poly.pdbx_seq_one_letter_code
_entity_poly.pdbx_strand_id
1 'polypeptide(L)'
;MNPPLLIVSDLDSLVIHTNCTNTVKKVTTHTLDETLTKNGLGMIRSIFYAPNTFRSPITPERVTEEVAAKFARLAQLITRYEKHAAPQEIAHFLTRLLFCLFAEDIRLCFCRSFNPLPRILVI
;
A
#
# COMPACT_ATOMS: atom_id res chain seq x y z
N MET A 1 0.60 14.56 -20.80
CA MET A 1 1.55 14.22 -19.72
C MET A 1 0.78 14.21 -18.41
N ASN A 2 0.93 13.18 -17.59
CA ASN A 2 0.28 13.11 -16.29
C ASN A 2 1.16 13.81 -15.23
N PRO A 3 0.62 14.72 -14.39
CA PRO A 3 1.41 15.41 -13.38
C PRO A 3 1.98 14.40 -12.36
N PRO A 4 3.25 14.57 -11.92
CA PRO A 4 3.95 13.60 -11.09
C PRO A 4 3.46 13.53 -9.63
N LEU A 5 2.79 14.58 -9.15
CA LEU A 5 2.23 14.69 -7.81
C LEU A 5 0.77 15.13 -7.89
N LEU A 6 -0.05 14.61 -6.99
CA LEU A 6 -1.42 15.05 -6.74
C LEU A 6 -1.52 15.43 -5.27
N ILE A 7 -1.91 16.66 -4.98
CA ILE A 7 -1.90 17.22 -3.63
C ILE A 7 -3.34 17.55 -3.27
N VAL A 8 -3.78 17.09 -2.11
CA VAL A 8 -5.10 17.37 -1.55
C VAL A 8 -4.89 18.04 -0.20
N SER A 9 -5.64 19.09 0.09
CA SER A 9 -5.59 19.78 1.39
C SER A 9 -6.99 19.84 1.98
N ASP A 10 -7.07 19.63 3.29
CA ASP A 10 -8.22 19.97 4.13
C ASP A 10 -7.83 21.14 5.07
N LEU A 11 -8.69 21.52 6.01
CA LEU A 11 -8.46 22.61 6.96
C LEU A 11 -7.29 22.36 7.92
N ASP A 12 -6.98 21.10 8.19
CA ASP A 12 -5.97 20.69 9.18
C ASP A 12 -4.80 19.89 8.59
N SER A 13 -4.95 19.35 7.37
CA SER A 13 -3.97 18.42 6.81
C SER A 13 -3.75 18.59 5.31
N LEU A 14 -2.54 18.23 4.89
CA LEU A 14 -2.07 18.25 3.51
C LEU A 14 -1.59 16.85 3.15
N VAL A 15 -2.24 16.24 2.15
CA VAL A 15 -1.99 14.88 1.67
C VAL A 15 -1.35 14.94 0.29
N ILE A 16 -0.15 14.39 0.18
CA ILE A 16 0.63 14.35 -1.07
C ILE A 16 0.62 12.93 -1.63
N HIS A 17 0.03 12.76 -2.80
CA HIS A 17 -0.01 11.51 -3.55
C HIS A 17 1.03 11.55 -4.69
N THR A 18 1.94 10.59 -4.70
CA THR A 18 2.86 10.41 -5.83
C THR A 18 2.17 9.65 -6.95
N ASN A 19 1.97 10.29 -8.10
CA ASN A 19 1.36 9.70 -9.29
C ASN A 19 2.44 9.32 -10.32
N CYS A 20 3.19 8.26 -10.00
CA CYS A 20 4.22 7.71 -10.87
C CYS A 20 3.77 6.34 -11.39
N THR A 21 3.90 6.12 -12.70
CA THR A 21 3.48 4.87 -13.36
C THR A 21 4.46 3.71 -13.14
N ASN A 22 5.70 3.98 -12.71
CA ASN A 22 6.79 3.00 -12.61
C ASN A 22 7.36 2.85 -11.19
N THR A 23 6.68 3.38 -10.18
CA THR A 23 7.09 3.28 -8.76
C THR A 23 5.86 3.14 -7.87
N VAL A 24 6.04 2.56 -6.68
CA VAL A 24 4.94 2.39 -5.74
C VAL A 24 4.37 3.76 -5.36
N LYS A 25 3.03 3.87 -5.36
CA LYS A 25 2.33 5.07 -4.90
C LYS A 25 2.71 5.33 -3.44
N LYS A 26 3.32 6.48 -3.19
CA LYS A 26 3.60 6.98 -1.84
C LYS A 26 2.57 8.03 -1.50
N VAL A 27 1.92 7.89 -0.34
CA VAL A 27 1.02 8.90 0.23
C VAL A 27 1.68 9.40 1.51
N THR A 28 1.93 10.70 1.58
CA THR A 28 2.49 11.32 2.78
C THR A 28 1.51 12.37 3.28
N THR A 29 1.15 12.29 4.56
CA THR A 29 0.21 13.22 5.19
C THR A 29 0.99 14.10 6.15
N HIS A 30 0.74 15.41 6.07
CA HIS A 30 1.33 16.41 6.93
C HIS A 30 0.23 17.23 7.56
N THR A 31 0.38 17.58 8.83
CA THR A 31 -0.53 18.55 9.46
C THR A 31 -0.15 19.96 9.05
N LEU A 32 -1.11 20.88 9.04
CA LEU A 32 -0.85 22.26 8.66
C LEU A 32 0.11 22.94 9.64
N ASP A 33 0.06 22.59 10.92
CA ASP A 33 1.00 23.09 11.94
C ASP A 33 2.45 22.68 11.64
N GLU A 34 2.69 21.46 11.14
CA GLU A 34 4.02 21.01 10.74
C GLU A 34 4.56 21.80 9.55
N THR A 35 3.69 22.35 8.69
CA THR A 35 4.11 23.15 7.54
C THR A 35 4.70 24.51 7.92
N LEU A 36 4.34 25.04 9.10
CA LEU A 36 4.84 26.30 9.63
C LEU A 36 6.31 26.20 10.12
N THR A 37 6.83 24.98 10.25
CA THR A 37 8.23 24.75 10.63
C THR A 37 9.18 24.97 9.44
N LYS A 38 10.46 25.26 9.72
CA LYS A 38 11.49 25.39 8.67
C LYS A 38 11.58 24.15 7.76
N ASN A 39 11.37 22.96 8.33
CA ASN A 39 11.38 21.70 7.60
C ASN A 39 10.11 21.54 6.73
N GLY A 40 8.94 21.92 7.25
CA GLY A 40 7.68 21.94 6.52
C GLY A 40 7.68 22.90 5.33
N LEU A 41 8.22 24.11 5.50
CA LEU A 41 8.43 25.06 4.41
C LEU A 41 9.40 24.53 3.35
N GLY A 42 10.45 23.82 3.77
CA GLY A 42 11.38 23.14 2.87
C GLY A 42 10.70 22.04 2.04
N MET A 43 9.80 21.28 2.67
CA MET A 43 8.96 20.30 1.98
C MET A 43 8.03 20.97 0.96
N ILE A 44 7.28 22.01 1.34
CA ILE A 44 6.39 22.73 0.41
C ILE A 44 7.20 23.26 -0.77
N ARG A 45 8.37 23.83 -0.52
CA ARG A 45 9.28 24.28 -1.59
C ARG A 45 9.68 23.11 -2.50
N SER A 46 9.99 21.94 -1.93
CA SER A 46 10.36 20.76 -2.71
C SER A 46 9.23 20.26 -3.61
N ILE A 47 7.96 20.43 -3.22
CA ILE A 47 6.80 20.08 -4.05
C ILE A 47 6.84 20.83 -5.38
N PHE A 48 7.16 22.12 -5.35
CA PHE A 48 7.17 22.97 -6.55
C PHE A 48 8.45 22.87 -7.37
N TYR A 49 9.62 22.78 -6.72
CA TYR A 49 10.91 22.88 -7.41
C TYR A 49 11.59 21.53 -7.66
N ALA A 50 11.24 20.49 -6.90
CA ALA A 50 11.89 19.18 -6.99
C ALA A 50 10.89 18.03 -6.73
N PRO A 51 9.80 17.91 -7.50
CA PRO A 51 8.74 16.93 -7.26
C PRO A 51 9.22 15.46 -7.30
N ASN A 52 10.37 15.20 -7.94
CA ASN A 52 10.96 13.87 -8.02
C ASN A 52 11.49 13.34 -6.67
N THR A 53 11.73 14.20 -5.67
CA THR A 53 12.18 13.77 -4.32
C THR A 53 11.13 12.99 -3.55
N PHE A 54 9.85 13.14 -3.93
CA PHE A 54 8.72 12.42 -3.32
C PHE A 54 8.47 11.05 -3.96
N ARG A 55 9.27 10.66 -4.97
CA ARG A 55 9.17 9.32 -5.57
C ARG A 55 9.66 8.27 -4.57
N SER A 56 8.91 7.17 -4.47
CA SER A 56 9.40 6.00 -3.75
C SER A 56 10.63 5.44 -4.49
N PRO A 57 11.75 5.16 -3.79
CA PRO A 57 12.88 4.44 -4.39
C PRO A 57 12.56 2.96 -4.60
N ILE A 58 11.45 2.48 -4.04
CA ILE A 58 11.01 1.08 -4.13
C ILE A 58 10.10 0.94 -5.34
N THR A 59 10.49 0.03 -6.24
CA THR A 59 9.70 -0.32 -7.41
C THR A 59 8.71 -1.44 -7.05
N PRO A 60 7.54 -1.51 -7.72
CA PRO A 60 6.55 -2.54 -7.45
C PRO A 60 7.09 -3.96 -7.67
N GLU A 61 8.04 -4.16 -8.60
CA GLU A 61 8.69 -5.45 -8.85
C GLU A 61 9.44 -5.92 -7.61
N ARG A 62 10.19 -5.02 -6.96
CA ARG A 62 10.95 -5.33 -5.75
C ARG A 62 10.04 -5.67 -4.57
N VAL A 63 8.92 -4.94 -4.40
CA VAL A 63 7.92 -5.28 -3.37
C VAL A 63 7.33 -6.66 -3.64
N THR A 64 7.01 -6.96 -4.89
CA THR A 64 6.46 -8.26 -5.30
C THR A 64 7.45 -9.40 -5.02
N GLU A 65 8.73 -9.19 -5.32
CA GLU A 65 9.80 -10.15 -5.04
C GLU A 65 9.97 -10.40 -3.54
N GLU A 66 10.02 -9.34 -2.72
CA GLU A 66 10.15 -9.49 -1.26
C GLU A 66 8.95 -10.22 -0.65
N VAL A 67 7.74 -9.95 -1.12
CA VAL A 67 6.52 -10.65 -0.67
C VAL A 67 6.53 -12.10 -1.14
N ALA A 68 6.88 -12.37 -2.39
CA ALA A 68 7.01 -13.73 -2.92
C ALA A 68 8.06 -14.55 -2.16
N ALA A 69 9.20 -13.94 -1.80
CA ALA A 69 10.23 -14.59 -1.00
C ALA A 69 9.73 -14.95 0.41
N LYS A 70 8.97 -14.07 1.05
CA LYS A 70 8.32 -14.36 2.35
C LYS A 70 7.31 -15.50 2.23
N PHE A 71 6.50 -15.51 1.17
CA PHE A 71 5.54 -16.58 0.91
C PHE A 71 6.22 -17.93 0.64
N ALA A 72 7.30 -17.94 -0.14
CA ALA A 72 8.10 -19.14 -0.39
C ALA A 72 8.72 -19.69 0.90
N ARG A 73 9.22 -18.81 1.78
CA ARG A 73 9.72 -19.20 3.10
C ARG A 73 8.62 -19.83 3.96
N LEU A 74 7.42 -19.25 3.97
CA LEU A 74 6.26 -19.80 4.67
C LEU A 74 5.91 -21.21 4.15
N ALA A 75 5.83 -21.37 2.83
CA ALA A 75 5.57 -22.65 2.18
C ALA A 75 6.59 -23.72 2.59
N GLN A 76 7.88 -23.38 2.58
CA GLN A 76 8.95 -24.29 3.02
C GLN A 76 8.81 -24.70 4.49
N LEU A 77 8.41 -23.77 5.37
CA LEU A 77 8.18 -24.08 6.78
C LEU A 77 7.00 -25.06 6.93
N ILE A 78 5.87 -24.79 6.27
CA ILE A 78 4.69 -25.66 6.32
C ILE A 78 5.05 -27.07 5.83
N THR A 79 5.72 -27.20 4.70
CA THR A 79 6.15 -28.50 4.17
C THR A 79 7.11 -29.25 5.11
N ARG A 80 7.94 -28.54 5.88
CA ARG A 80 8.86 -29.17 6.84
C ARG A 80 8.17 -29.64 8.13
N TYR A 81 7.19 -28.87 8.61
CA TYR A 81 6.49 -29.19 9.86
C TYR A 81 5.35 -30.21 9.65
N GLU A 82 4.65 -30.14 8.52
CA GLU A 82 3.57 -31.07 8.18
C GLU A 82 4.09 -32.36 7.55
N LYS A 83 4.64 -33.25 8.38
CA LYS A 83 5.20 -34.54 7.96
C LYS A 83 4.16 -35.57 7.49
N HIS A 84 2.89 -35.35 7.80
CA HIS A 84 1.80 -36.31 7.55
C HIS A 84 0.90 -35.90 6.38
N ALA A 85 1.06 -34.68 5.85
CA ALA A 85 0.27 -34.20 4.74
C ALA A 85 0.90 -34.62 3.41
N ALA A 86 0.06 -35.08 2.48
CA ALA A 86 0.52 -35.33 1.12
C ALA A 86 0.97 -34.00 0.47
N PRO A 87 2.02 -34.00 -0.38
CA PRO A 87 2.51 -32.80 -1.04
C PRO A 87 1.42 -32.01 -1.79
N GLN A 88 0.42 -32.75 -2.32
CA GLN A 88 -0.71 -32.19 -3.05
C GLN A 88 -1.69 -31.42 -2.17
N GLU A 89 -1.90 -31.87 -0.93
CA GLU A 89 -2.76 -31.18 0.06
C GLU A 89 -2.12 -29.84 0.47
N ILE A 90 -0.80 -29.83 0.70
CA ILE A 90 -0.06 -28.62 1.03
C ILE A 90 -0.10 -27.62 -0.13
N ALA A 91 0.09 -28.09 -1.37
CA ALA A 91 0.01 -27.24 -2.56
C ALA A 91 -1.38 -26.61 -2.73
N HIS A 92 -2.44 -27.40 -2.53
CA HIS A 92 -3.82 -26.91 -2.59
C HIS A 92 -4.11 -25.88 -1.50
N PHE A 93 -3.64 -26.12 -0.27
CA PHE A 93 -3.77 -25.18 0.85
C PHE A 93 -3.05 -23.86 0.58
N LEU A 94 -1.79 -23.90 0.13
CA LEU A 94 -1.01 -22.70 -0.23
C LEU A 94 -1.68 -21.89 -1.34
N THR A 95 -2.25 -22.58 -2.34
CA THR A 95 -3.00 -21.93 -3.41
C THR A 95 -4.22 -21.17 -2.87
N ARG A 96 -5.01 -21.81 -1.99
CA ARG A 96 -6.16 -21.15 -1.33
C ARG A 96 -5.72 -19.98 -0.45
N LEU A 97 -4.64 -20.13 0.31
CA LEU A 97 -4.09 -19.06 1.14
C LEU A 97 -3.67 -17.86 0.30
N LEU A 98 -2.99 -18.09 -0.83
CA LEU A 98 -2.60 -17.05 -1.77
C LEU A 98 -3.83 -16.28 -2.28
N PHE A 99 -4.88 -16.99 -2.69
CA PHE A 99 -6.13 -16.36 -3.11
C PHE A 99 -6.79 -15.54 -2.00
N CYS A 100 -6.80 -16.04 -0.76
CA CYS A 100 -7.35 -15.29 0.37
C CYS A 100 -6.57 -14.01 0.66
N LEU A 101 -5.24 -14.05 0.60
CA LEU A 101 -4.38 -12.87 0.80
C LEU A 101 -4.64 -11.81 -0.28
N PHE A 102 -4.85 -12.23 -1.54
CA PHE A 102 -5.25 -11.32 -2.60
C PHE A 102 -6.68 -10.79 -2.42
N ALA A 103 -7.62 -11.64 -2.01
CA ALA A 103 -9.02 -11.27 -1.79
C ALA A 103 -9.19 -10.25 -0.65
N GLU A 104 -8.33 -10.28 0.37
CA GLU A 104 -8.27 -9.27 1.42
C GLU A 104 -7.83 -7.90 0.86
N ASP A 105 -6.75 -7.89 0.06
CA ASP A 105 -6.15 -6.66 -0.48
C ASP A 105 -7.11 -5.89 -1.41
N ILE A 106 -7.83 -6.63 -2.26
CA ILE A 106 -8.86 -6.05 -3.14
C ILE A 106 -10.22 -5.85 -2.45
N ARG A 107 -10.29 -6.05 -1.12
CA ARG A 107 -11.53 -6.00 -0.31
C ARG A 107 -12.69 -6.81 -0.92
N LEU A 108 -12.39 -7.93 -1.58
CA LEU A 108 -13.38 -8.89 -2.07
C LEU A 108 -13.88 -9.84 -0.98
N CYS A 109 -13.22 -9.87 0.19
CA CYS A 109 -13.79 -10.49 1.37
C CYS A 109 -15.01 -9.66 1.81
N PHE A 110 -16.19 -10.27 1.74
CA PHE A 110 -17.49 -9.71 2.10
C PHE A 110 -17.48 -9.14 3.54
N CYS A 111 -17.09 -7.88 3.68
CA CYS A 111 -17.37 -7.12 4.88
C CYS A 111 -18.84 -6.68 4.82
N ARG A 112 -19.75 -7.41 5.48
CA ARG A 112 -20.46 -6.90 6.68
C ARG A 112 -21.47 -7.93 7.19
N SER A 113 -21.18 -8.51 8.36
CA SER A 113 -22.25 -8.64 9.35
C SER A 113 -22.59 -7.21 9.80
N PHE A 114 -23.81 -6.78 9.45
CA PHE A 114 -24.67 -5.77 10.10
C PHE A 114 -24.01 -4.62 10.89
N ASN A 115 -24.00 -3.40 10.31
CA ASN A 115 -24.53 -2.18 10.96
C ASN A 115 -24.59 -1.00 9.95
N PRO A 116 -25.66 -0.21 9.83
CA PRO A 116 -25.78 0.84 8.83
C PRO A 116 -25.32 2.23 9.30
N LEU A 117 -24.65 2.96 8.39
CA LEU A 117 -24.58 4.44 8.23
C LEU A 117 -23.63 5.27 9.15
N PRO A 118 -23.24 6.52 8.76
CA PRO A 118 -23.79 7.34 7.67
C PRO A 118 -22.83 7.83 6.57
N ARG A 119 -23.50 8.42 5.58
CA ARG A 119 -23.14 8.87 4.24
C ARG A 119 -22.11 10.00 4.25
N ILE A 120 -21.15 9.94 3.34
CA ILE A 120 -20.35 11.11 2.93
C ILE A 120 -20.91 11.61 1.60
N LEU A 121 -21.34 12.87 1.64
CA LEU A 121 -21.80 13.69 0.53
C LEU A 121 -20.57 14.16 -0.26
N VAL A 122 -20.53 13.88 -1.56
CA VAL A 122 -19.61 14.52 -2.51
C VAL A 122 -20.30 15.80 -2.96
N ILE A 123 -19.60 16.94 -2.82
CA ILE A 123 -19.86 18.16 -3.59
C ILE A 123 -18.73 18.25 -4.62
#